data_AF-A0A0M9EQS4-F1
#
_entry.id   AF-A0A0M9EQS4-F1
#
_cell.length_a   1.000
_cell.length_b   1.000
_cell.length_c   1.000
_cell.angle_alpha   90.00
_cell.angle_beta   90.00
_cell.angle_gamma   90.00
#
_symmetry.space_group_name_H-M   'P 1'
#
loop_
_entity.id
_entity.type
_entity.pdbx_description
1 polymer ?
#
loop_
_entity_poly.entity_id
_entity_poly.type
_entity_poly.pdbx_seq_one_letter_code
_entity_poly.pdbx_strand_id
1 'polypeptide(L)'
;MTAYPPPPTLPQTRDEFEAHYKENPYEWVQYLKDAYNWMKDQTEAQAETDRKLVELQIRVENLQEELQQKTEQAAKATHNLQYIEKKLKEKEEELLKARLDAYKAQTAALPTLRLR
;
A
#
# COMPACT_ATOMS: atom_id res chain seq x y z
N MET A 1 -25.66 -8.03 -7.47
CA MET A 1 -26.67 -7.80 -6.41
C MET A 1 -28.04 -8.03 -7.00
N THR A 2 -28.84 -8.89 -6.39
CA THR A 2 -30.24 -9.09 -6.78
C THR A 2 -31.02 -7.84 -6.42
N ALA A 3 -31.89 -7.36 -7.32
CA ALA A 3 -32.75 -6.22 -7.04
C ALA A 3 -33.81 -6.60 -6.00
N TYR A 4 -34.22 -5.63 -5.18
CA TYR A 4 -35.29 -5.85 -4.20
C TYR A 4 -36.58 -6.25 -4.93
N PRO A 5 -37.25 -7.35 -4.54
CA PRO A 5 -38.48 -7.78 -5.18
C PRO A 5 -39.59 -6.76 -4.87
N PRO A 6 -40.28 -6.20 -5.90
CA PRO A 6 -41.35 -5.25 -5.67
C PRO A 6 -42.58 -5.95 -5.06
N PRO A 7 -43.32 -5.29 -4.15
CA PRO A 7 -44.59 -5.83 -3.66
C PRO A 7 -45.65 -5.84 -4.77
N PRO A 8 -46.70 -6.69 -4.66
CA PRO A 8 -47.79 -6.74 -5.64
C PRO A 8 -48.53 -5.41 -5.79
N THR A 9 -48.70 -4.70 -4.68
CA THR A 9 -49.24 -3.33 -4.62
C THR A 9 -48.65 -2.58 -3.43
N LEU A 10 -48.81 -1.26 -3.41
CA LEU A 10 -48.37 -0.36 -2.34
C LEU A 10 -49.60 0.25 -1.64
N PRO A 11 -50.29 -0.52 -0.79
CA PRO A 11 -51.50 -0.05 -0.12
C PRO A 11 -51.12 1.02 0.91
N GLN A 12 -51.87 2.13 0.93
CA GLN A 12 -51.66 3.21 1.90
C GLN A 12 -52.46 2.98 3.18
N THR A 13 -53.49 2.16 3.10
CA THR A 13 -54.33 1.78 4.24
C THR A 13 -54.36 0.27 4.45
N ARG A 14 -54.66 -0.14 5.68
CA ARG A 14 -54.85 -1.55 6.03
C ARG A 14 -56.01 -2.18 5.24
N ASP A 15 -57.08 -1.42 5.02
CA ASP A 15 -58.26 -1.90 4.31
C ASP A 15 -57.95 -2.18 2.82
N GLU A 16 -57.14 -1.32 2.18
CA GLU A 16 -56.64 -1.54 0.82
C GLU A 16 -55.75 -2.80 0.73
N PHE A 17 -54.90 -3.02 1.74
CA PHE A 17 -54.09 -4.23 1.82
C PHE A 17 -54.98 -5.48 1.95
N GLU A 18 -55.92 -5.48 2.88
CA GLU A 18 -56.80 -6.62 3.15
C GLU A 18 -57.71 -6.93 1.94
N ALA A 19 -58.21 -5.91 1.26
CA ALA A 19 -58.99 -6.06 0.04
C ALA A 19 -58.18 -6.74 -1.07
N HIS A 20 -56.97 -6.26 -1.36
CA HIS A 20 -56.11 -6.86 -2.39
C HIS A 20 -55.61 -8.25 -1.99
N TYR A 21 -55.27 -8.46 -0.72
CA TYR A 21 -54.82 -9.76 -0.23
C TYR A 21 -55.90 -10.83 -0.36
N LYS A 22 -57.15 -10.49 -0.08
CA LYS A 22 -58.29 -11.41 -0.20
C LYS A 22 -58.47 -11.91 -1.63
N GLU A 23 -58.24 -11.05 -2.62
CA GLU A 23 -58.38 -11.38 -4.04
C GLU A 23 -57.11 -12.05 -4.60
N ASN A 24 -55.93 -11.67 -4.12
CA ASN A 24 -54.64 -12.09 -4.67
C ASN A 24 -53.68 -12.67 -3.62
N PRO A 25 -54.08 -13.72 -2.85
CA PRO A 25 -53.25 -14.23 -1.75
C PRO A 25 -51.94 -14.88 -2.25
N TYR A 26 -51.95 -15.44 -3.46
CA TYR A 26 -50.77 -16.09 -4.04
C TYR A 26 -49.65 -15.10 -4.37
N GLU A 27 -49.99 -13.92 -4.90
CA GLU A 27 -49.00 -12.88 -5.22
C GLU A 27 -48.28 -12.40 -3.96
N TRP A 28 -49.03 -12.24 -2.86
CA TRP A 28 -48.45 -11.90 -1.57
C TRP A 28 -47.56 -12.99 -0.99
N VAL A 29 -47.96 -14.27 -1.10
CA VAL A 29 -47.11 -15.40 -0.69
C VAL A 29 -45.81 -15.43 -1.49
N GLN A 30 -45.88 -15.20 -2.80
CA GLN A 30 -44.71 -15.19 -3.67
C GLN A 30 -43.78 -14.03 -3.32
N TYR A 31 -44.32 -12.81 -3.19
CA TYR A 31 -43.55 -11.64 -2.76
C TYR A 31 -42.85 -11.86 -1.42
N LEU A 32 -43.55 -12.41 -0.41
CA LEU A 32 -42.94 -12.63 0.91
C LEU A 32 -41.80 -13.66 0.85
N LYS A 33 -41.94 -14.71 0.02
CA LYS A 33 -40.85 -15.69 -0.20
C LYS A 33 -39.65 -15.04 -0.88
N ASP A 34 -39.90 -14.27 -1.94
CA ASP A 34 -38.83 -13.63 -2.70
C ASP A 34 -38.12 -12.55 -1.86
N ALA A 35 -38.87 -11.77 -1.08
CA ALA A 35 -38.32 -10.80 -0.14
C ALA A 35 -37.47 -11.46 0.95
N TYR A 36 -37.91 -12.61 1.48
CA TYR A 36 -37.15 -13.37 2.47
C TYR A 36 -35.84 -13.92 1.89
N ASN A 37 -35.90 -14.51 0.69
CA ASN A 37 -34.71 -15.00 0.00
C ASN A 37 -33.73 -13.86 -0.32
N TRP A 38 -34.24 -12.73 -0.80
CA TRP A 38 -33.43 -11.54 -1.05
C TRP A 38 -32.74 -11.04 0.23
N MET A 39 -33.44 -10.95 1.36
CA MET A 39 -32.83 -10.53 2.63
C MET A 39 -31.74 -11.49 3.10
N LYS A 40 -31.95 -12.80 2.91
CA LYS A 40 -30.94 -13.81 3.23
C LYS A 40 -29.69 -13.63 2.37
N ASP A 41 -29.86 -13.50 1.05
CA ASP A 41 -28.77 -13.30 0.09
C ASP A 41 -27.98 -12.01 0.40
N GLN A 42 -28.67 -10.93 0.78
CA GLN A 42 -28.02 -9.68 1.18
C GLN A 42 -27.19 -9.84 2.45
N THR A 43 -27.68 -10.61 3.43
CA THR A 43 -26.94 -10.86 4.67
C THR A 43 -25.64 -11.61 4.40
N GLU A 44 -25.69 -12.63 3.53
CA GLU A 44 -24.51 -13.39 3.11
C GLU A 44 -23.53 -12.52 2.30
N ALA A 45 -24.04 -11.73 1.35
CA ALA A 45 -23.23 -10.80 0.55
C ALA A 45 -22.57 -9.70 1.39
N GLN A 46 -23.28 -9.18 2.41
CA GLN A 46 -22.73 -8.21 3.35
C GLN A 46 -21.59 -8.82 4.17
N ALA A 47 -21.79 -10.02 4.72
CA ALA A 47 -20.75 -10.71 5.47
C ALA A 47 -19.49 -11.00 4.63
N GLU A 48 -19.65 -11.36 3.36
CA GLU A 48 -18.52 -11.52 2.43
C GLU A 48 -17.82 -10.19 2.15
N THR A 49 -18.58 -9.12 1.95
CA THR A 49 -18.05 -7.77 1.71
C THR A 49 -17.26 -7.27 2.92
N ASP A 50 -17.79 -7.47 4.13
CA ASP A 50 -17.12 -7.07 5.38
C ASP A 50 -15.81 -7.84 5.57
N ARG A 51 -15.78 -9.14 5.25
CA ARG A 51 -14.53 -9.93 5.28
C ARG A 51 -13.49 -9.41 4.30
N LYS A 52 -13.88 -9.13 3.05
CA LYS A 52 -12.98 -8.56 2.05
C LYS A 52 -12.46 -7.19 2.46
N LEU A 53 -13.29 -6.38 3.11
CA LEU A 53 -12.89 -5.07 3.60
C LEU A 53 -11.81 -5.19 4.69
N VAL A 54 -11.96 -6.12 5.64
CA VAL A 54 -10.94 -6.40 6.66
C VAL A 54 -9.65 -6.94 6.04
N GLU A 55 -9.74 -7.89 5.10
CA GLU A 55 -8.56 -8.42 4.39
C GLU A 55 -7.79 -7.31 3.64
N LEU A 56 -8.51 -6.40 2.98
CA LEU A 56 -7.90 -5.27 2.29
C LEU A 56 -7.26 -4.27 3.27
N GLN A 57 -7.89 -4.01 4.43
CA GLN A 57 -7.31 -3.16 5.47
C GLN A 57 -5.99 -3.71 5.98
N ILE A 58 -5.95 -5.00 6.34
CA ILE A 58 -4.72 -5.69 6.77
C ILE A 58 -3.65 -5.61 5.68
N ARG A 59 -4.03 -5.80 4.41
CA ARG A 59 -3.08 -5.72 3.29
C ARG A 59 -2.51 -4.31 3.13
N VAL A 60 -3.32 -3.26 3.30
CA VAL A 60 -2.87 -1.87 3.23
C VAL A 60 -1.90 -1.56 4.36
N GLU A 61 -2.21 -1.99 5.59
CA GLU A 61 -1.32 -1.80 6.75
C GLU A 61 0.05 -2.47 6.52
N ASN A 62 0.05 -3.74 6.08
CA ASN A 62 1.30 -4.45 5.76
C ASN A 62 2.11 -3.74 4.67
N LEU A 63 1.45 -3.27 3.60
CA LEU A 63 2.14 -2.55 2.52
C LEU A 63 2.70 -1.20 2.99
N GLN A 64 2.03 -0.51 3.92
CA GLN A 64 2.53 0.72 4.51
C GLN A 64 3.77 0.46 5.38
N GLU A 65 3.75 -0.59 6.19
CA GLU A 65 4.92 -1.01 6.98
C GLU A 65 6.11 -1.38 6.09
N GLU A 66 5.88 -2.18 5.03
CA GLU A 66 6.92 -2.52 4.06
C GLU A 66 7.49 -1.28 3.37
N LEU A 67 6.63 -0.35 2.95
CA LEU A 67 7.07 0.90 2.32
C LEU A 67 7.92 1.74 3.26
N GLN A 68 7.53 1.84 4.54
CA GLN A 68 8.30 2.56 5.55
C GLN A 68 9.69 1.93 5.74
N GLN A 69 9.76 0.61 5.88
CA GLN A 69 11.02 -0.11 6.01
C GLN A 69 11.93 0.10 4.78
N LYS A 70 11.38 0.03 3.57
CA LYS A 70 12.14 0.26 2.33
C LYS A 70 12.65 1.69 2.22
N THR A 71 11.84 2.65 2.62
CA THR A 71 12.21 4.08 2.64
C THR A 71 13.37 4.32 3.60
N GLU A 72 13.31 3.75 4.80
CA GLU A 72 14.39 3.83 5.79
C GLU A 72 15.69 3.16 5.31
N GLN A 73 15.57 1.99 4.65
CA GLN A 73 16.72 1.31 4.05
C GLN A 73 17.37 2.16 2.95
N ALA A 74 16.56 2.77 2.08
CA ALA A 74 17.04 3.65 1.02
C ALA A 74 17.73 4.90 1.59
N ALA A 75 17.17 5.51 2.64
CA ALA A 75 17.79 6.64 3.32
C ALA A 75 19.15 6.28 3.94
N LYS A 76 19.23 5.12 4.63
CA LYS A 76 20.49 4.60 5.20
C LYS A 76 21.53 4.33 4.11
N ALA A 77 21.13 3.69 3.02
CA ALA A 77 22.01 3.42 1.89
C ALA A 77 22.56 4.71 1.26
N THR A 78 21.70 5.71 1.06
CA THR A 78 22.08 7.02 0.52
C THR A 78 23.07 7.73 1.44
N HIS A 79 22.80 7.76 2.75
CA HIS A 79 23.72 8.34 3.73
C HIS A 79 25.06 7.62 3.74
N ASN A 80 25.06 6.29 3.69
CA ASN A 80 26.29 5.49 3.66
C ASN A 80 27.12 5.77 2.40
N LEU A 81 26.49 5.89 1.23
CA LEU A 81 27.16 6.26 -0.01
C LEU A 81 27.84 7.63 0.11
N GLN A 82 27.13 8.64 0.59
CA GLN A 82 27.70 9.97 0.81
C GLN A 82 28.88 9.97 1.78
N TYR A 83 28.78 9.18 2.86
CA TYR A 83 29.88 9.03 3.81
C TYR A 83 31.10 8.37 3.18
N ILE A 84 30.90 7.31 2.39
CA ILE A 84 31.97 6.60 1.68
C ILE A 84 32.63 7.51 0.66
N GLU A 85 31.86 8.24 -0.16
CA GLU A 85 32.38 9.19 -1.14
C GLU A 85 33.24 10.26 -0.48
N LYS A 86 32.78 10.82 0.65
CA LYS A 86 33.58 11.78 1.41
C LYS A 86 34.89 11.17 1.89
N LYS A 87 34.85 9.97 2.46
CA LYS A 87 36.05 9.28 2.97
C LYS A 87 37.01 8.90 1.86
N LEU A 88 36.51 8.50 0.70
CA LEU A 88 37.32 8.21 -0.46
C LEU A 88 38.07 9.45 -0.93
N LYS A 89 37.37 10.59 -1.04
CA LYS A 89 37.99 11.88 -1.41
C LYS A 89 39.08 12.31 -0.43
N GLU A 90 38.83 12.21 0.88
CA GLU A 90 39.84 12.48 1.92
C GLU A 90 41.10 11.61 1.72
N LYS A 91 40.91 10.32 1.39
CA LYS A 91 42.02 9.39 1.14
C LYS A 91 42.77 9.66 -0.16
N GLU A 92 42.07 10.07 -1.22
CA GLU A 92 42.69 10.46 -2.49
C GLU A 92 43.58 11.69 -2.32
N GLU A 93 43.12 12.69 -1.55
CA GLU A 93 43.90 13.88 -1.21
C GLU A 93 45.15 13.54 -0.38
N GLU A 94 45.02 12.69 0.64
CA GLU A 94 46.15 12.18 1.43
C GLU A 94 47.17 11.43 0.57
N LEU A 95 46.71 10.57 -0.33
CA LEU A 95 47.57 9.81 -1.24
C LEU A 95 48.35 10.72 -2.19
N LEU A 96 47.68 11.74 -2.73
CA LEU A 96 48.31 12.70 -3.64
C LEU A 96 49.40 13.49 -2.92
N LYS A 97 49.14 13.91 -1.68
CA LYS A 97 50.14 14.58 -0.82
C LYS A 97 51.34 13.67 -0.54
N ALA A 98 51.09 12.42 -0.13
CA ALA A 98 52.15 11.45 0.14
C ALA A 98 53.03 11.17 -1.10
N ARG A 99 52.43 11.09 -2.29
CA ARG A 99 53.17 10.95 -3.56
C ARG A 99 54.06 12.15 -3.85
N LEU A 100 53.54 13.36 -3.61
CA LEU A 100 54.29 14.62 -3.79
C LEU A 100 55.48 14.70 -2.84
N ASP A 101 55.28 14.33 -1.58
CA ASP A 101 56.33 14.31 -0.56
C ASP A 101 57.40 13.25 -0.88
N ALA A 102 56.98 12.06 -1.33
CA ALA A 102 57.90 11.02 -1.80
C ALA A 102 58.72 11.47 -3.01
N TYR A 103 58.10 12.15 -3.98
CA TYR A 103 58.80 12.71 -5.14
C TYR A 103 59.85 13.74 -4.71
N LYS A 104 59.49 14.68 -3.83
CA LYS A 104 60.43 15.67 -3.28
C LYS A 104 61.62 15.00 -2.59
N ALA A 105 61.35 13.99 -1.76
CA ALA A 105 62.39 13.24 -1.06
C ALA A 105 63.35 12.53 -2.05
N GLN A 106 62.81 11.92 -3.11
CA GLN A 106 63.64 11.30 -4.16
C GLN A 106 64.51 12.33 -4.89
N THR A 107 63.94 13.48 -5.29
CA THR A 107 64.71 14.53 -5.97
C THR A 107 65.78 15.15 -5.09
N ALA A 108 65.54 15.30 -3.78
CA ALA A 108 66.53 15.80 -2.83
C ALA A 108 67.67 14.80 -2.56
N ALA A 109 67.40 13.50 -2.73
CA ALA A 109 68.40 12.45 -2.59
C ALA A 109 69.29 12.27 -3.84
N LEU A 110 68.96 12.90 -4.97
CA LEU A 110 69.82 12.87 -6.15
C LEU A 110 71.06 13.78 -5.93
N PRO A 111 72.28 13.28 -6.21
CA PRO A 111 73.49 14.07 -6.03
C PRO A 111 73.46 15.29 -6.96
N THR A 112 73.52 16.49 -6.39
CA THR A 112 73.69 17.72 -7.19
C THR A 112 75.12 17.73 -7.74
N LEU A 113 75.27 17.35 -9.02
CA LEU A 113 76.52 17.56 -9.77
C LEU A 113 76.76 19.07 -9.87
N ARG A 114 77.55 19.60 -8.95
CA ARG A 114 78.14 20.94 -9.08
C ARG A 114 79.19 20.88 -10.19
N LEU A 115 78.78 21.26 -11.40
CA LEU A 115 79.72 21.61 -12.47
C LEU A 115 80.57 22.79 -11.97
N ARG A 116 81.87 22.55 -11.84
CA ARG A 116 82.91 23.55 -11.60
C ARG A 116 83.22 24.30 -12.89
#